data_AF-A0A3A0BMB1-F1
#
_entry.id   AF-A0A3A0BMB1-F1
#
_cell.length_a   1.000
_cell.length_b   1.000
_cell.length_c   1.000
_cell.angle_alpha   90.00
_cell.angle_beta   90.00
_cell.angle_gamma   90.00
#
_symmetry.space_group_name_H-M   'P 1'
#
loop_
_entity.id
_entity.type
_entity.pdbx_description
1 polymer ?
#
loop_
_entity_poly.entity_id
_entity_poly.type
_entity_poly.pdbx_seq_one_letter_code
_entity_poly.pdbx_strand_id
1 'polypeptide(L)'
;MNAFKKIFSPILAALFVVTAVAAILLFNFDRRAFTAETYQRAFARDDFYNKLPNMLAQAIAAPGADKSGLSPVLQGLSVEAWENFIRALIPPEALKAMGDDALTSTFAYLNLQSDSASVSLAPVKTAMTGEAGTQAVMTLIQTLPACTVEQIAKITIGLFSGGEIQLCNPPDEAKPLLAPIVQGQLQLAASILPDELTLIAAPPANDPRLRLQAVRFFLRLSPILPILVLLALTLLSVRALNDWLKWWGIPLLITGVLAFIMGLLGAPVIGRIIVFILENRLPNYIPEFLSAFTGDLASAMVRALLAPVLWQGLLLACAGAGMAGLEYYLSRRRA
;
A
#
# COMPACT_ATOMS: atom_id res chain seq x y z
N MET A 1 11.77 50.39 -20.44
CA MET A 1 10.67 49.38 -20.47
C MET A 1 11.01 48.11 -21.26
N ASN A 2 11.62 48.19 -22.46
CA ASN A 2 11.95 46.99 -23.26
C ASN A 2 13.07 46.10 -22.67
N ALA A 3 14.08 46.68 -22.01
CA ALA A 3 15.14 45.92 -21.35
C ALA A 3 14.61 45.12 -20.14
N PHE A 4 13.70 45.74 -19.36
CA PHE A 4 13.04 45.09 -18.22
C PHE A 4 12.22 43.86 -18.68
N LYS A 5 11.39 43.99 -19.71
CA LYS A 5 10.63 42.85 -20.26
C LYS A 5 11.54 41.71 -20.74
N LYS A 6 12.64 42.02 -21.42
CA LYS A 6 13.58 41.00 -21.93
C LYS A 6 14.25 40.18 -20.82
N ILE A 7 14.41 40.74 -19.62
CA ILE A 7 15.06 40.07 -18.49
C ILE A 7 14.04 39.35 -17.61
N PHE A 8 12.91 39.99 -17.27
CA PHE A 8 11.95 39.44 -16.30
C PHE A 8 11.05 38.35 -16.88
N SER A 9 10.64 38.44 -18.14
CA SER A 9 9.79 37.41 -18.78
C SER A 9 10.41 36.01 -18.78
N PRO A 10 11.70 35.79 -19.17
CA PRO A 10 12.29 34.46 -19.11
C PRO A 10 12.48 33.95 -17.68
N ILE A 11 12.76 34.83 -16.70
CA ILE A 11 12.85 34.45 -15.29
C ILE A 11 11.48 33.95 -14.77
N LEU A 12 10.41 34.69 -15.05
CA LEU A 12 9.05 34.29 -14.66
C LEU A 12 8.61 33.02 -15.38
N ALA A 13 8.98 32.84 -16.64
CA ALA A 13 8.73 31.59 -17.37
C ALA A 13 9.46 30.40 -16.74
N ALA A 14 10.74 30.55 -16.39
CA ALA A 14 11.50 29.51 -15.70
C ALA A 14 10.93 29.20 -14.30
N LEU A 15 10.56 30.24 -13.54
CA LEU A 15 9.91 30.09 -12.25
C LEU A 15 8.56 29.38 -12.37
N PHE A 16 7.77 29.70 -13.40
CA PHE A 16 6.52 28.99 -13.70
C PHE A 16 6.78 27.51 -13.92
N VAL A 17 7.77 27.14 -14.75
CA VAL A 17 8.09 25.73 -15.02
C VAL A 17 8.40 24.98 -13.72
N VAL A 18 9.29 25.52 -12.89
CA VAL A 18 9.69 24.88 -11.62
C VAL A 18 8.50 24.74 -10.68
N THR A 19 7.75 25.81 -10.47
CA THR A 19 6.60 25.82 -9.56
C THR A 19 5.44 24.97 -10.06
N ALA A 20 5.22 24.90 -11.37
CA ALA A 20 4.16 24.09 -11.97
C ALA A 20 4.48 22.59 -11.90
N VAL A 21 5.72 22.18 -12.21
CA VAL A 21 6.15 20.79 -12.03
C VAL A 21 6.01 20.36 -10.57
N ALA A 22 6.48 21.20 -9.63
CA ALA A 22 6.34 20.93 -8.21
C ALA A 22 4.86 20.83 -7.79
N ALA A 23 4.00 21.77 -8.23
CA ALA A 23 2.58 21.76 -7.90
C ALA A 23 1.87 20.51 -8.44
N ILE A 24 2.17 20.06 -9.67
CA ILE A 24 1.61 18.82 -10.21
C ILE A 24 1.96 17.63 -9.31
N LEU A 25 3.22 17.50 -8.90
CA LEU A 25 3.63 16.40 -8.02
C LEU A 25 2.95 16.49 -6.64
N LEU A 26 3.05 17.64 -5.97
CA LEU A 26 2.57 17.84 -4.61
C LEU A 26 1.04 17.70 -4.50
N PHE A 27 0.31 18.26 -5.47
CA PHE A 27 -1.14 18.18 -5.50
C PHE A 27 -1.64 16.74 -5.73
N ASN A 28 -1.04 15.99 -6.66
CA ASN A 28 -1.41 14.59 -6.88
C ASN A 28 -0.98 13.72 -5.70
N PHE A 29 0.16 14.01 -5.08
CA PHE A 29 0.61 13.32 -3.88
C PHE A 29 -0.41 13.46 -2.75
N ASP A 30 -0.88 14.68 -2.42
CA ASP A 30 -1.93 14.85 -1.39
C ASP A 30 -3.21 14.07 -1.73
N ARG A 31 -3.64 14.14 -2.98
CA ARG A 31 -4.91 13.54 -3.42
C ARG A 31 -4.87 12.00 -3.43
N ARG A 32 -3.71 11.39 -3.60
CA ARG A 32 -3.57 9.93 -3.78
C ARG A 32 -2.92 9.24 -2.59
N ALA A 33 -1.84 9.79 -2.05
CA ALA A 33 -1.08 9.15 -0.97
C ALA A 33 -1.86 9.06 0.35
N PHE A 34 -2.90 9.88 0.53
CA PHE A 34 -3.71 9.90 1.75
C PHE A 34 -5.14 9.35 1.55
N THR A 35 -5.30 8.41 0.61
CA THR A 35 -6.59 7.77 0.29
C THR A 35 -6.46 6.26 0.27
N ALA A 36 -7.28 5.55 1.03
CA ALA A 36 -7.28 4.08 1.08
C ALA A 36 -7.45 3.45 -0.30
N GLU A 37 -8.35 4.00 -1.12
CA GLU A 37 -8.65 3.51 -2.47
C GLU A 37 -7.41 3.39 -3.36
N THR A 38 -6.43 4.29 -3.22
CA THR A 38 -5.20 4.24 -4.00
C THR A 38 -4.40 2.96 -3.71
N TYR A 39 -4.38 2.53 -2.44
CA TYR A 39 -3.66 1.34 -1.97
C TYR A 39 -4.44 0.07 -2.25
N GLN A 40 -5.76 0.08 -2.01
CA GLN A 40 -6.65 -1.04 -2.34
C GLN A 40 -6.57 -1.41 -3.82
N ARG A 41 -6.54 -0.41 -4.71
CA ARG A 41 -6.37 -0.64 -6.16
C ARG A 41 -4.98 -1.15 -6.52
N ALA A 42 -3.92 -0.68 -5.85
CA ALA A 42 -2.57 -1.18 -6.06
C ALA A 42 -2.46 -2.66 -5.64
N PHE A 43 -2.99 -3.01 -4.46
CA PHE A 43 -2.97 -4.37 -3.94
C PHE A 43 -3.80 -5.32 -4.80
N ALA A 44 -4.97 -4.88 -5.29
CA ALA A 44 -5.79 -5.67 -6.20
C ALA A 44 -5.10 -5.89 -7.57
N ARG A 45 -4.38 -4.89 -8.10
CA ARG A 45 -3.70 -5.00 -9.39
C ARG A 45 -2.56 -6.02 -9.37
N ASP A 46 -1.84 -6.10 -8.26
CA ASP A 46 -0.66 -6.97 -8.13
C ASP A 46 -0.96 -8.30 -7.46
N ASP A 47 -2.24 -8.61 -7.30
CA ASP A 47 -2.74 -9.85 -6.71
C ASP A 47 -2.18 -10.09 -5.29
N PHE A 48 -1.99 -9.00 -4.54
CA PHE A 48 -1.31 -9.01 -3.26
C PHE A 48 -1.97 -9.95 -2.24
N TYR A 49 -3.30 -9.91 -2.15
CA TYR A 49 -4.06 -10.73 -1.21
C TYR A 49 -3.99 -12.23 -1.51
N ASN A 50 -3.78 -12.61 -2.77
CA ASN A 50 -3.56 -14.01 -3.17
C ASN A 50 -2.15 -14.51 -2.82
N LYS A 51 -1.17 -13.61 -2.77
CA LYS A 51 0.21 -13.92 -2.37
C LYS A 51 0.39 -13.92 -0.86
N LEU A 52 -0.47 -13.21 -0.13
CA LEU A 52 -0.35 -13.01 1.32
C LEU A 52 -0.27 -14.31 2.14
N PRO A 53 -1.05 -15.38 1.87
CA PRO A 53 -0.91 -16.65 2.59
C PRO A 53 0.49 -17.27 2.49
N ASN A 54 1.09 -17.23 1.30
CA ASN A 54 2.46 -17.70 1.10
C ASN A 54 3.47 -16.83 1.85
N MET A 55 3.28 -15.50 1.85
CA MET A 55 4.15 -14.58 2.60
C MET A 55 4.11 -14.86 4.11
N LEU A 56 2.91 -15.06 4.66
CA LEU A 56 2.72 -15.40 6.07
C LEU A 56 3.34 -16.76 6.40
N ALA A 57 3.19 -17.75 5.52
CA ALA A 57 3.80 -19.05 5.69
C ALA A 57 5.34 -18.99 5.71
N GLN A 58 5.94 -18.19 4.82
CA GLN A 58 7.38 -17.94 4.84
C GLN A 58 7.83 -17.25 6.14
N ALA A 59 7.05 -16.28 6.63
CA ALA A 59 7.34 -15.58 7.87
C ALA A 59 7.31 -16.51 9.09
N ILE A 60 6.34 -17.43 9.15
CA ILE A 60 6.23 -18.42 10.23
C ILE A 60 7.36 -19.45 10.14
N ALA A 61 7.69 -19.91 8.93
CA ALA A 61 8.72 -20.93 8.73
C ALA A 61 10.15 -20.40 8.89
N ALA A 62 10.36 -19.07 8.84
CA ALA A 62 11.67 -18.43 8.84
C ALA A 62 12.57 -18.88 10.03
N PRO A 63 13.89 -19.04 9.81
CA PRO A 63 14.83 -19.50 10.85
C PRO A 63 14.94 -18.61 12.10
N GLY A 64 14.57 -17.32 11.99
CA GLY A 64 14.59 -16.36 13.10
C GLY A 64 13.22 -16.03 13.70
N ALA A 65 12.15 -16.72 13.25
CA ALA A 65 10.81 -16.49 13.79
C ALA A 65 10.74 -16.98 15.26
N ASP A 66 10.09 -16.20 16.12
CA ASP A 66 9.79 -16.65 17.47
C ASP A 66 8.72 -17.74 17.41
N LYS A 67 9.17 -18.98 17.55
CA LYS A 67 8.33 -20.19 17.54
C LYS A 67 8.08 -20.74 18.94
N SER A 68 8.43 -20.00 20.00
CA SER A 68 8.35 -20.47 21.39
C SER A 68 6.93 -20.89 21.82
N GLY A 69 5.89 -20.33 21.19
CA GLY A 69 4.49 -20.70 21.42
C GLY A 69 3.96 -21.87 20.57
N LEU A 70 4.76 -22.41 19.63
CA LEU A 70 4.36 -23.51 18.76
C LEU A 70 4.90 -24.83 19.28
N SER A 71 4.09 -25.90 19.18
CA SER A 71 4.57 -27.26 19.48
C SER A 71 5.72 -27.64 18.54
N PRO A 72 6.70 -28.46 18.98
CA PRO A 72 7.86 -28.84 18.15
C PRO A 72 7.48 -29.40 16.77
N VAL A 73 6.34 -30.08 16.69
CA VAL A 73 5.79 -30.61 15.44
C VAL A 73 5.39 -29.49 14.48
N LEU A 74 4.73 -28.43 14.97
CA LEU A 74 4.35 -27.27 14.16
C LEU A 74 5.55 -26.43 13.73
N GLN A 75 6.63 -26.43 14.51
CA GLN A 75 7.85 -25.70 14.17
C GLN A 75 8.58 -26.28 12.94
N GLY A 76 8.43 -27.59 12.72
CA GLY A 76 9.03 -28.35 11.62
C GLY A 76 8.18 -28.45 10.35
N LEU A 77 7.01 -27.81 10.31
CA LEU A 77 6.16 -27.79 9.12
C LEU A 77 6.81 -27.05 7.96
N SER A 78 6.53 -27.53 6.74
CA SER A 78 6.97 -26.88 5.51
C SER A 78 6.21 -25.56 5.27
N VAL A 79 6.78 -24.68 4.44
CA VAL A 79 6.11 -23.45 3.98
C VAL A 79 4.80 -23.79 3.28
N GLU A 80 4.76 -24.85 2.48
CA GLU A 80 3.57 -25.30 1.77
C GLU A 80 2.45 -25.74 2.73
N ALA A 81 2.79 -26.46 3.80
CA ALA A 81 1.82 -26.87 4.81
C ALA A 81 1.21 -25.65 5.52
N TRP A 82 2.04 -24.66 5.88
CA TRP A 82 1.55 -23.39 6.45
C TRP A 82 0.70 -22.59 5.48
N GLU A 83 1.10 -22.51 4.21
CA GLU A 83 0.34 -21.78 3.20
C GLU A 83 -1.04 -22.41 3.00
N ASN A 84 -1.12 -23.73 2.85
CA ASN A 84 -2.38 -24.44 2.68
C ASN A 84 -3.29 -24.27 3.89
N PHE A 85 -2.72 -24.32 5.10
CA PHE A 85 -3.45 -24.03 6.33
C PHE A 85 -4.01 -22.60 6.35
N ILE A 86 -3.19 -21.60 6.05
CA ILE A 86 -3.60 -20.19 6.08
C ILE A 86 -4.65 -19.91 5.00
N ARG A 87 -4.50 -20.46 3.78
CA ARG A 87 -5.48 -20.33 2.69
C ARG A 87 -6.82 -20.96 3.06
N ALA A 88 -6.81 -22.11 3.72
CA ALA A 88 -8.03 -22.79 4.15
C ALA A 88 -8.71 -22.03 5.31
N LEU A 89 -7.93 -21.47 6.24
CA LEU A 89 -8.46 -20.74 7.38
C LEU A 89 -8.96 -19.35 7.02
N ILE A 90 -8.21 -18.59 6.22
CA ILE A 90 -8.57 -17.23 5.81
C ILE A 90 -8.35 -17.12 4.30
N PRO A 91 -9.40 -17.36 3.50
CA PRO A 91 -9.26 -17.33 2.05
C PRO A 91 -8.93 -15.90 1.56
N PRO A 92 -8.31 -15.76 0.37
CA PRO A 92 -7.87 -14.46 -0.14
C PRO A 92 -8.95 -13.38 -0.21
N GLU A 93 -10.21 -13.76 -0.42
CA GLU A 93 -11.36 -12.84 -0.44
C GLU A 93 -11.62 -12.24 0.95
N ALA A 94 -11.49 -13.04 2.01
CA ALA A 94 -11.61 -12.57 3.39
C ALA A 94 -10.41 -11.70 3.78
N LEU A 95 -9.19 -12.09 3.37
CA LEU A 95 -7.99 -11.27 3.55
C LEU A 95 -8.11 -9.92 2.85
N LYS A 96 -8.71 -9.89 1.66
CA LYS A 96 -8.98 -8.67 0.92
C LYS A 96 -9.95 -7.76 1.68
N ALA A 97 -11.08 -8.29 2.15
CA ALA A 97 -12.05 -7.50 2.91
C ALA A 97 -11.41 -6.90 4.17
N MET A 98 -10.73 -7.73 4.96
CA MET A 98 -10.02 -7.29 6.17
C MET A 98 -8.94 -6.25 5.88
N GLY A 99 -8.14 -6.46 4.82
CA GLY A 99 -7.09 -5.53 4.42
C GLY A 99 -7.66 -4.20 3.91
N ASP A 100 -8.73 -4.23 3.14
CA ASP A 100 -9.40 -3.04 2.63
C ASP A 100 -10.04 -2.24 3.77
N ASP A 101 -10.62 -2.90 4.77
CA ASP A 101 -11.15 -2.28 6.00
C ASP A 101 -10.04 -1.69 6.86
N ALA A 102 -8.93 -2.42 7.06
CA ALA A 102 -7.78 -1.93 7.80
C ALA A 102 -7.15 -0.69 7.15
N LEU A 103 -7.04 -0.67 5.81
CA LEU A 103 -6.61 0.51 5.06
C LEU A 103 -7.59 1.67 5.26
N THR A 104 -8.90 1.42 5.15
CA THR A 104 -9.93 2.44 5.32
C THR A 104 -9.87 3.06 6.72
N SER A 105 -9.79 2.22 7.75
CA SER A 105 -9.64 2.62 9.15
C SER A 105 -8.35 3.41 9.40
N THR A 106 -7.22 2.95 8.84
CA THR A 106 -5.93 3.65 8.93
C THR A 106 -5.97 5.02 8.29
N PHE A 107 -6.57 5.15 7.10
CA PHE A 107 -6.68 6.45 6.45
C PHE A 107 -7.72 7.35 7.12
N ALA A 108 -8.81 6.81 7.68
CA ALA A 108 -9.72 7.58 8.52
C ALA A 108 -8.98 8.19 9.73
N TYR A 109 -8.16 7.37 10.41
CA TYR A 109 -7.28 7.83 11.48
C TYR A 109 -6.31 8.93 11.04
N LEU A 110 -5.55 8.71 9.95
CA LEU A 110 -4.59 9.70 9.43
C LEU A 110 -5.28 11.00 8.97
N ASN A 111 -6.53 10.91 8.53
CA ASN A 111 -7.33 12.03 8.06
C ASN A 111 -8.07 12.79 9.18
N LEU A 112 -7.84 12.46 10.46
CA LEU A 112 -8.58 13.00 11.61
C LEU A 112 -10.09 12.72 11.57
N GLN A 113 -10.50 11.63 10.93
CA GLN A 113 -11.90 11.18 10.88
C GLN A 113 -12.23 10.19 12.01
N SER A 114 -11.20 9.53 12.56
CA SER A 114 -11.29 8.70 13.77
C SER A 114 -10.08 8.94 14.67
N ASP A 115 -10.20 8.58 15.94
CA ASP A 115 -9.09 8.64 16.91
C ASP A 115 -8.31 7.33 17.01
N SER A 116 -8.74 6.29 16.31
CA SER A 116 -8.02 5.02 16.23
C SER A 116 -8.18 4.37 14.86
N ALA A 117 -7.17 3.59 14.49
CA ALA A 117 -7.24 2.63 13.41
C ALA A 117 -7.36 1.24 14.02
N SER A 118 -8.39 0.50 13.64
CA SER A 118 -8.65 -0.87 14.06
C SER A 118 -8.91 -1.79 12.87
N VAL A 119 -8.71 -3.08 13.07
CA VAL A 119 -9.08 -4.15 12.14
C VAL A 119 -10.03 -5.10 12.84
N SER A 120 -11.13 -5.46 12.16
CA SER A 120 -12.05 -6.46 12.67
C SER A 120 -11.46 -7.86 12.50
N LEU A 121 -11.49 -8.65 13.57
CA LEU A 121 -11.11 -10.06 13.57
C LEU A 121 -12.32 -10.99 13.39
N ALA A 122 -13.53 -10.45 13.20
CA ALA A 122 -14.74 -11.23 13.02
C ALA A 122 -14.64 -12.27 11.89
N PRO A 123 -14.04 -11.97 10.71
CA PRO A 123 -13.88 -12.99 9.66
C PRO A 123 -12.99 -14.15 10.11
N VAL A 124 -11.92 -13.87 10.85
CA VAL A 124 -11.01 -14.88 11.40
C VAL A 124 -11.72 -15.74 12.44
N LYS A 125 -12.44 -15.12 13.38
CA LYS A 125 -13.21 -15.84 14.40
C LYS A 125 -14.30 -16.72 13.77
N THR A 126 -14.99 -16.20 12.76
CA THR A 126 -16.02 -16.96 12.03
C THR A 126 -15.41 -18.15 11.31
N ALA A 127 -14.26 -17.97 10.65
CA ALA A 127 -13.59 -19.07 9.97
C ALA A 127 -13.06 -20.12 10.95
N MET A 128 -12.46 -19.69 12.08
CA MET A 128 -11.99 -20.60 13.14
C MET A 128 -13.12 -21.43 13.73
N THR A 129 -14.27 -20.82 14.01
CA THR A 129 -15.42 -21.50 14.66
C THR A 129 -16.25 -22.35 13.69
N GLY A 130 -16.11 -22.12 12.39
CA GLY A 130 -16.83 -22.81 11.32
C GLY A 130 -16.17 -24.08 10.81
N GLU A 131 -16.76 -24.63 9.75
CA GLU A 131 -16.25 -25.82 9.05
C GLU A 131 -14.89 -25.58 8.41
N ALA A 132 -14.65 -24.36 7.89
CA ALA A 132 -13.38 -23.98 7.28
C ALA A 132 -12.19 -24.14 8.23
N GLY A 133 -12.31 -23.67 9.48
CA GLY A 133 -11.27 -23.82 10.50
C GLY A 133 -11.04 -25.27 10.89
N THR A 134 -12.12 -26.04 11.05
CA THR A 134 -12.02 -27.48 11.34
C THR A 134 -11.31 -28.21 10.20
N GLN A 135 -11.70 -27.95 8.96
CA GLN A 135 -11.08 -28.55 7.78
C GLN A 135 -9.62 -28.11 7.60
N ALA A 136 -9.29 -26.84 7.87
CA ALA A 136 -7.92 -26.34 7.83
C ALA A 136 -7.01 -27.12 8.80
N VAL A 137 -7.46 -27.31 10.04
CA VAL A 137 -6.72 -28.10 11.04
C VAL A 137 -6.63 -29.57 10.64
N MET A 138 -7.71 -30.17 10.10
CA MET A 138 -7.68 -31.56 9.65
C MET A 138 -6.71 -31.77 8.47
N THR A 139 -6.66 -30.83 7.53
CA THR A 139 -5.67 -30.83 6.44
C THR A 139 -4.26 -30.73 7.00
N LEU A 140 -4.04 -29.87 8.00
CA LEU A 140 -2.75 -29.75 8.66
C LEU A 140 -2.34 -31.08 9.33
N ILE A 141 -3.26 -31.71 10.07
CA ILE A 141 -3.02 -33.01 10.73
C ILE A 141 -2.65 -34.10 9.70
N GLN A 142 -3.24 -34.09 8.51
CA GLN A 142 -2.92 -35.07 7.46
C GLN A 142 -1.49 -34.94 6.91
N THR A 143 -0.90 -33.74 7.00
CA THR A 143 0.51 -33.53 6.60
C THR A 143 1.52 -34.02 7.64
N LEU A 144 1.06 -34.37 8.84
CA LEU A 144 1.91 -34.86 9.92
C LEU A 144 2.27 -36.34 9.72
N PRO A 145 3.39 -36.80 10.33
CA PRO A 145 3.73 -38.22 10.36
C PRO A 145 2.64 -39.03 11.09
N ALA A 146 2.48 -40.29 10.67
CA ALA A 146 1.53 -41.21 11.29
C ALA A 146 1.82 -41.37 12.80
N CYS A 147 0.75 -41.39 13.61
CA CYS A 147 0.87 -41.59 15.04
C CYS A 147 1.40 -42.98 15.39
N THR A 148 2.35 -43.06 16.34
CA THR A 148 2.71 -44.34 16.96
C THR A 148 1.62 -44.79 17.95
N VAL A 149 1.61 -46.07 18.30
CA VAL A 149 0.66 -46.61 19.29
C VAL A 149 0.78 -45.90 20.63
N GLU A 150 2.00 -45.56 21.06
CA GLU A 150 2.21 -44.80 22.30
C GLU A 150 1.65 -43.38 22.21
N GLN A 151 1.75 -42.73 21.04
CA GLN A 151 1.21 -41.39 20.82
C GLN A 151 -0.32 -41.40 20.83
N ILE A 152 -0.96 -42.42 20.24
CA ILE A 152 -2.44 -42.58 20.28
C ILE A 152 -2.93 -42.73 21.72
N ALA A 153 -2.22 -43.53 22.54
CA ALA A 153 -2.55 -43.68 23.96
C ALA A 153 -2.43 -42.35 24.72
N LYS A 154 -1.37 -41.57 24.46
CA LYS A 154 -1.18 -40.24 25.05
C LYS A 154 -2.24 -39.22 24.61
N ILE A 155 -2.63 -39.21 23.34
CA ILE A 155 -3.71 -38.36 22.83
C ILE A 155 -5.01 -38.70 23.55
N THR A 156 -5.33 -39.99 23.68
CA THR A 156 -6.54 -40.46 24.36
C THR A 156 -6.53 -40.01 25.82
N ILE A 157 -5.45 -40.24 26.55
CA ILE A 157 -5.32 -39.81 27.95
C ILE A 157 -5.38 -38.29 28.06
N GLY A 158 -4.69 -37.55 27.20
CA GLY A 158 -4.67 -36.08 27.17
C GLY A 158 -6.04 -35.47 26.91
N LEU A 159 -6.84 -36.06 26.01
CA LEU A 159 -8.21 -35.65 25.73
C LEU A 159 -9.13 -35.77 26.95
N PHE A 160 -8.97 -36.84 27.75
CA PHE A 160 -9.79 -37.05 28.95
C PHE A 160 -9.26 -36.32 30.20
N SER A 161 -7.96 -36.05 30.27
CA SER A 161 -7.30 -35.44 31.44
C SER A 161 -6.99 -33.96 31.29
N GLY A 162 -7.18 -33.37 30.10
CA GLY A 162 -6.80 -31.98 29.80
C GLY A 162 -5.28 -31.76 29.71
N GLY A 163 -4.51 -32.82 29.47
CA GLY A 163 -3.04 -32.77 29.39
C GLY A 163 -2.50 -32.32 28.02
N GLU A 164 -1.18 -32.22 27.91
CA GLU A 164 -0.50 -31.87 26.65
C GLU A 164 -0.79 -32.92 25.55
N ILE A 165 -1.35 -32.45 24.42
CA ILE A 165 -1.65 -33.28 23.26
C ILE A 165 -0.45 -33.21 22.30
N GLN A 166 0.19 -34.36 22.04
CA GLN A 166 1.16 -34.47 20.96
C GLN A 166 0.44 -34.58 19.62
N LEU A 167 0.70 -33.65 18.70
CA LEU A 167 0.09 -33.67 17.36
C LEU A 167 0.80 -34.69 16.44
N CYS A 168 0.03 -35.58 15.83
CA CYS A 168 0.43 -36.52 14.77
C CYS A 168 -0.79 -36.87 13.91
N ASN A 169 -0.58 -37.55 12.78
CA ASN A 169 -1.66 -37.97 11.88
C ASN A 169 -2.29 -39.31 12.36
N PRO A 170 -3.54 -39.29 12.86
CA PRO A 170 -4.20 -40.47 13.39
C PRO A 170 -4.74 -41.37 12.24
N PRO A 171 -5.04 -42.65 12.52
CA PRO A 171 -5.68 -43.53 11.55
C PRO A 171 -7.05 -42.99 11.09
N ASP A 172 -7.45 -43.33 9.87
CA ASP A 172 -8.61 -42.74 9.20
C ASP A 172 -9.92 -42.94 9.98
N GLU A 173 -10.05 -44.05 10.72
CA GLU A 173 -11.20 -44.36 11.55
C GLU A 173 -11.35 -43.40 12.74
N ALA A 174 -10.25 -42.79 13.20
CA ALA A 174 -10.23 -41.87 14.33
C ALA A 174 -10.44 -40.40 13.92
N LYS A 175 -10.27 -40.05 12.64
CA LYS A 175 -10.40 -38.66 12.16
C LYS A 175 -11.80 -38.07 12.38
N PRO A 176 -12.91 -38.78 12.13
CA PRO A 176 -14.26 -38.26 12.40
C PRO A 176 -14.52 -37.98 13.89
N LEU A 177 -13.84 -38.72 14.78
CA LEU A 177 -13.96 -38.53 16.23
C LEU A 177 -13.24 -37.27 16.72
N LEU A 178 -12.21 -36.82 16.00
CA LEU A 178 -11.45 -35.62 16.34
C LEU A 178 -12.09 -34.32 15.87
N ALA A 179 -12.88 -34.35 14.79
CA ALA A 179 -13.55 -33.17 14.26
C ALA A 179 -14.33 -32.35 15.32
N PRO A 180 -15.21 -32.95 16.16
CA PRO A 180 -15.93 -32.19 17.19
C PRO A 180 -15.00 -31.64 18.29
N ILE A 181 -13.90 -32.33 18.59
CA ILE A 181 -12.90 -31.86 19.56
C ILE A 181 -12.17 -30.64 19.00
N VAL A 182 -11.68 -30.74 17.76
CA VAL A 182 -11.02 -29.64 17.06
C VAL A 182 -11.93 -28.44 16.99
N GLN A 183 -13.20 -28.64 16.61
CA GLN A 183 -14.19 -27.57 16.57
C GLN A 183 -14.39 -26.92 17.96
N GLY A 184 -14.49 -27.72 19.02
CA GLY A 184 -14.60 -27.20 20.40
C GLY A 184 -13.37 -26.40 20.82
N GLN A 185 -12.15 -26.87 20.50
CA GLN A 185 -10.91 -26.16 20.82
C GLN A 185 -10.78 -24.85 20.01
N LEU A 186 -11.18 -24.85 18.74
CA LEU A 186 -11.20 -23.64 17.92
C LEU A 186 -12.22 -22.62 18.43
N GLN A 187 -13.37 -23.06 18.93
CA GLN A 187 -14.36 -22.19 19.57
C GLN A 187 -13.81 -21.54 20.84
N LEU A 188 -13.13 -22.32 21.69
CA LEU A 188 -12.46 -21.78 22.87
C LEU A 188 -11.36 -20.79 22.49
N ALA A 189 -10.51 -21.13 21.53
CA ALA A 189 -9.46 -20.23 21.05
C ALA A 189 -10.05 -18.92 20.48
N ALA A 190 -11.11 -19.02 19.67
CA ALA A 190 -11.79 -17.86 19.10
C ALA A 190 -12.46 -16.98 20.18
N SER A 191 -12.92 -17.55 21.30
CA SER A 191 -13.53 -16.79 22.39
C SER A 191 -12.55 -15.87 23.12
N ILE A 192 -11.26 -16.20 23.10
CA ILE A 192 -10.18 -15.40 23.72
C ILE A 192 -9.76 -14.25 22.79
N LEU A 193 -9.96 -14.40 21.48
CA LEU A 193 -9.63 -13.36 20.51
C LEU A 193 -10.65 -12.20 20.60
N PRO A 194 -10.17 -10.94 20.71
CA PRO A 194 -11.05 -9.79 20.67
C PRO A 194 -11.71 -9.67 19.29
N ASP A 195 -12.88 -9.03 19.22
CA ASP A 195 -13.56 -8.80 17.94
C ASP A 195 -12.87 -7.75 17.07
N GLU A 196 -12.15 -6.82 17.70
CA GLU A 196 -11.36 -5.79 17.03
C GLU A 196 -9.96 -5.69 17.64
N LEU A 197 -8.98 -5.49 16.77
CA LEU A 197 -7.61 -5.19 17.15
C LEU A 197 -7.31 -3.73 16.82
N THR A 198 -7.01 -2.93 17.83
CA THR A 198 -6.55 -1.54 17.62
C THR A 198 -5.10 -1.55 17.16
N LEU A 199 -4.87 -1.12 15.92
CA LEU A 199 -3.54 -1.01 15.32
C LEU A 199 -2.80 0.21 15.84
N ILE A 200 -3.50 1.36 15.87
CA ILE A 200 -2.93 2.66 16.26
C ILE A 200 -4.04 3.48 16.93
N ALA A 201 -3.70 4.21 17.99
CA ALA A 201 -4.58 5.16 18.65
C ALA A 201 -3.94 6.55 18.74
N ALA A 202 -4.78 7.58 18.80
CA ALA A 202 -4.36 8.96 18.88
C ALA A 202 -3.61 9.21 20.21
N PRO A 203 -2.44 9.86 20.16
CA PRO A 203 -1.77 10.26 21.39
C PRO A 203 -2.57 11.37 22.08
N PRO A 204 -2.67 11.37 23.42
CA PRO A 204 -3.48 12.33 24.16
C PRO A 204 -2.94 13.77 24.10
N ALA A 205 -1.67 13.95 23.73
CA ALA A 205 -1.03 15.24 23.54
C ALA A 205 -0.06 15.20 22.35
N ASN A 206 0.16 16.36 21.71
CA ASN A 206 1.08 16.53 20.58
C ASN A 206 0.78 15.61 19.39
N ASP A 207 -0.48 15.55 18.96
CA ASP A 207 -0.89 14.71 17.84
C ASP A 207 -0.15 15.07 16.53
N PRO A 208 0.72 14.18 16.01
CA PRO A 208 1.47 14.43 14.78
C PRO A 208 0.57 14.57 13.55
N ARG A 209 -0.67 14.05 13.60
CA ARG A 209 -1.65 14.16 12.52
C ARG A 209 -2.05 15.61 12.28
N LEU A 210 -2.02 16.49 13.29
CA LEU A 210 -2.28 17.92 13.10
C LEU A 210 -1.21 18.58 12.22
N ARG A 211 0.07 18.24 12.42
CA ARG A 211 1.16 18.70 11.55
C ARG A 211 1.01 18.16 10.13
N LEU A 212 0.58 16.90 10.01
CA LEU A 212 0.28 16.30 8.72
C LEU A 212 -0.82 17.07 7.98
N GLN A 213 -1.92 17.43 8.66
CA GLN A 213 -2.99 18.23 8.03
C GLN A 213 -2.50 19.62 7.60
N ALA A 214 -1.63 20.27 8.39
CA ALA A 214 -1.02 21.53 8.00
C ALA A 214 -0.18 21.38 6.72
N VAL A 215 0.67 20.35 6.64
CA VAL A 215 1.44 20.04 5.42
C VAL A 215 0.50 19.82 4.24
N ARG A 216 -0.54 19.01 4.42
CA ARG A 216 -1.53 18.71 3.37
C ARG A 216 -2.26 19.94 2.87
N PHE A 217 -2.58 20.88 3.75
CA PHE A 217 -3.13 22.17 3.36
C PHE A 217 -2.20 22.88 2.35
N PHE A 218 -0.90 22.98 2.65
CA PHE A 218 0.06 23.58 1.71
C PHE A 218 0.21 22.78 0.41
N LEU A 219 0.17 21.45 0.47
CA LEU A 219 0.19 20.60 -0.74
C LEU A 219 -1.03 20.87 -1.64
N ARG A 220 -2.22 21.03 -1.06
CA ARG A 220 -3.45 21.38 -1.79
C ARG A 220 -3.41 22.78 -2.38
N LEU A 221 -2.76 23.73 -1.71
CA LEU A 221 -2.58 25.10 -2.19
C LEU A 221 -1.46 25.23 -3.23
N SER A 222 -0.64 24.19 -3.44
CA SER A 222 0.49 24.24 -4.37
C SER A 222 0.15 24.72 -5.80
N PRO A 223 -1.03 24.45 -6.39
CA PRO A 223 -1.38 24.96 -7.73
C PRO A 223 -1.59 26.48 -7.79
N ILE A 224 -1.81 27.16 -6.66
CA ILE A 224 -2.03 28.62 -6.64
C ILE A 224 -0.76 29.36 -7.07
N LEU A 225 0.42 28.90 -6.61
CA LEU A 225 1.70 29.55 -6.92
C LEU A 225 2.00 29.62 -8.43
N PRO A 226 1.99 28.52 -9.20
CA PRO A 226 2.23 28.60 -10.64
C PRO A 226 1.15 29.42 -11.36
N ILE A 227 -0.11 29.43 -10.89
CA ILE A 227 -1.15 30.29 -11.46
C ILE A 227 -0.80 31.76 -11.26
N LEU A 228 -0.38 32.16 -10.06
CA LEU A 228 0.03 33.55 -9.78
C LEU A 228 1.25 33.95 -10.61
N VAL A 229 2.23 33.06 -10.77
CA VAL A 229 3.42 33.32 -11.61
C VAL A 229 3.01 33.45 -13.08
N LEU A 230 2.09 32.60 -13.56
CA LEU A 230 1.58 32.66 -14.92
C LEU A 230 0.78 33.95 -15.18
N LEU A 231 -0.01 34.41 -14.21
CA LEU A 231 -0.71 35.71 -14.26
C LEU A 231 0.27 36.90 -14.22
N ALA A 232 1.32 36.83 -13.41
CA ALA A 232 2.37 37.86 -13.45
C ALA A 232 3.06 37.89 -14.81
N LEU A 233 3.33 36.72 -15.40
CA LEU A 233 3.89 36.60 -16.75
C LEU A 233 2.96 37.21 -17.80
N THR A 234 1.64 37.03 -17.71
CA THR A 234 0.68 37.63 -18.65
C THR A 234 0.69 39.14 -18.58
N LEU A 235 0.54 39.70 -17.38
CA LEU A 235 0.43 41.14 -17.15
C LEU A 235 1.68 41.88 -17.65
N LEU A 236 2.86 41.29 -17.51
CA LEU A 236 4.12 41.92 -17.88
C LEU A 236 4.53 41.66 -19.34
N SER A 237 4.18 40.49 -19.88
CA SER A 237 4.77 40.00 -21.14
C SER A 237 3.81 40.02 -22.32
N VAL A 238 2.51 39.96 -22.10
CA VAL A 238 1.53 39.73 -23.16
C VAL A 238 0.94 41.05 -23.62
N ARG A 239 1.19 41.41 -24.88
CA ARG A 239 0.59 42.60 -25.53
C ARG A 239 -0.25 42.26 -26.75
N ALA A 240 -0.08 41.06 -27.29
CA ALA A 240 -0.77 40.57 -28.46
C ALA A 240 -1.01 39.06 -28.32
N LEU A 241 -1.91 38.52 -29.14
CA LEU A 241 -2.22 37.09 -29.15
C LEU A 241 -0.96 36.23 -29.43
N ASN A 242 -0.06 36.67 -30.32
CA ASN A 242 1.18 35.93 -30.58
C ASN A 242 2.11 35.88 -29.36
N ASP A 243 2.24 37.00 -28.63
CA ASP A 243 3.01 37.04 -27.39
C ASP A 243 2.41 36.09 -26.35
N TRP A 244 1.07 36.05 -26.23
CA TRP A 244 0.38 35.14 -25.33
C TRP A 244 0.69 33.69 -25.66
N LEU A 245 0.51 33.29 -26.92
CA LEU A 245 0.76 31.93 -27.39
C LEU A 245 2.21 31.48 -27.16
N LYS A 246 3.18 32.38 -27.37
CA LYS A 246 4.60 32.08 -27.13
C LYS A 246 4.94 31.95 -25.64
N TRP A 247 4.55 32.94 -24.84
CA TRP A 247 4.92 33.00 -23.42
C TRP A 247 4.15 32.00 -22.54
N TRP A 248 3.02 31.48 -23.00
CA TRP A 248 2.33 30.36 -22.36
C TRP A 248 2.73 29.02 -22.96
N GLY A 249 2.78 28.94 -24.30
CA GLY A 249 3.00 27.68 -25.02
C GLY A 249 4.34 27.03 -24.67
N ILE A 250 5.44 27.78 -24.71
CA ILE A 250 6.78 27.21 -24.42
C ILE A 250 6.88 26.74 -22.96
N PRO A 251 6.53 27.54 -21.93
CA PRO A 251 6.62 27.07 -20.55
C PRO A 251 5.67 25.93 -20.22
N LEU A 252 4.44 25.93 -20.77
CA LEU A 252 3.51 24.80 -20.61
C LEU A 252 4.04 23.53 -21.27
N LEU A 253 4.64 23.65 -22.45
CA LEU A 253 5.28 22.52 -23.14
C LEU A 253 6.41 21.93 -22.30
N ILE A 254 7.34 22.77 -21.83
CA ILE A 254 8.46 22.32 -20.99
C ILE A 254 7.95 21.68 -19.70
N THR A 255 6.99 22.30 -19.02
CA THR A 255 6.36 21.77 -17.81
C THR A 255 5.74 20.40 -18.07
N GLY A 256 4.96 20.28 -19.15
CA GLY A 256 4.31 19.05 -19.55
C GLY A 256 5.28 17.92 -19.85
N VAL A 257 6.35 18.21 -20.62
CA VAL A 257 7.42 17.26 -20.92
C VAL A 257 8.13 16.80 -19.64
N LEU A 258 8.50 17.72 -18.75
CA LEU A 258 9.17 17.37 -17.49
C LEU A 258 8.26 16.51 -16.60
N ALA A 259 7.00 16.90 -16.42
CA ALA A 259 6.03 16.13 -15.64
C ALA A 259 5.76 14.75 -16.27
N PHE A 260 5.69 14.65 -17.60
CA PHE A 260 5.56 13.38 -18.30
C PHE A 260 6.77 12.47 -18.07
N ILE A 261 7.99 12.99 -18.22
CA ILE A 261 9.23 12.25 -17.94
C ILE A 261 9.27 11.78 -16.48
N MET A 262 8.90 12.64 -15.54
CA MET A 262 8.82 12.27 -14.11
C MET A 262 7.74 11.22 -13.86
N GLY A 263 6.59 11.28 -14.54
CA GLY A 263 5.55 10.26 -14.43
C GLY A 263 6.00 8.90 -14.97
N LEU A 264 6.78 8.89 -16.06
CA LEU A 264 7.27 7.68 -16.72
C LEU A 264 8.45 7.04 -15.96
N LEU A 265 9.45 7.85 -15.59
CA LEU A 265 10.70 7.38 -14.97
C LEU A 265 10.64 7.43 -13.45
N GLY A 266 9.69 8.14 -12.86
CA GLY A 266 9.60 8.30 -11.40
C GLY A 266 9.31 6.99 -10.68
N ALA A 267 8.52 6.08 -11.26
CA ALA A 267 8.24 4.79 -10.65
C ALA A 267 9.51 3.94 -10.41
N PRO A 268 10.34 3.62 -11.43
CA PRO A 268 11.55 2.85 -11.20
C PRO A 268 12.62 3.60 -10.37
N VAL A 269 12.70 4.94 -10.49
CA VAL A 269 13.69 5.73 -9.76
C VAL A 269 13.32 5.86 -8.28
N ILE A 270 12.11 6.34 -7.99
CA ILE A 270 11.65 6.55 -6.61
C ILE A 270 11.46 5.20 -5.91
N GLY A 271 11.00 4.16 -6.62
CA GLY A 271 10.92 2.80 -6.06
C GLY A 271 12.28 2.33 -5.52
N ARG A 272 13.36 2.50 -6.30
CA ARG A 272 14.72 2.19 -5.84
C ARG A 272 15.19 3.04 -4.67
N ILE A 273 14.85 4.34 -4.68
CA ILE A 273 15.20 5.24 -3.57
C ILE A 273 14.48 4.80 -2.28
N ILE A 274 13.20 4.44 -2.38
CA ILE A 274 12.41 3.96 -1.24
C ILE A 274 13.02 2.69 -0.68
N VAL A 275 13.33 1.69 -1.53
CA VAL A 275 14.00 0.45 -1.12
C VAL A 275 15.34 0.75 -0.44
N PHE A 276 16.17 1.59 -1.06
CA PHE A 276 17.46 2.00 -0.49
C PHE A 276 17.33 2.68 0.89
N ILE A 277 16.31 3.52 1.08
CA ILE A 277 16.05 4.16 2.37
C ILE A 277 15.56 3.14 3.39
N LEU A 278 14.62 2.28 3.01
CA LEU A 278 14.07 1.23 3.87
C LEU A 278 15.17 0.30 4.38
N GLU A 279 16.02 -0.20 3.49
CA GLU A 279 17.14 -1.09 3.82
C GLU A 279 18.19 -0.41 4.71
N ASN A 280 18.56 0.85 4.43
CA ASN A 280 19.67 1.50 5.13
C ASN A 280 19.27 2.26 6.40
N ARG A 281 18.01 2.72 6.50
CA ARG A 281 17.54 3.56 7.63
C ARG A 281 16.60 2.83 8.56
N LEU A 282 15.93 1.79 8.09
CA LEU A 282 14.90 1.07 8.85
C LEU A 282 15.11 -0.46 8.84
N PRO A 283 16.35 -0.97 9.01
CA PRO A 283 16.59 -2.42 8.94
C PRO A 283 15.80 -3.21 10.01
N ASN A 284 15.47 -2.56 11.13
CA ASN A 284 14.79 -3.21 12.27
C ASN A 284 13.26 -3.07 12.24
N TYR A 285 12.68 -2.30 11.31
CA TYR A 285 11.24 -2.03 11.28
C TYR A 285 10.48 -2.81 10.22
N ILE A 286 11.20 -3.43 9.27
CA ILE A 286 10.62 -4.27 8.23
C ILE A 286 10.98 -5.71 8.56
N PRO A 287 9.99 -6.55 8.91
CA PRO A 287 10.21 -7.97 9.01
C PRO A 287 10.89 -8.51 7.75
N GLU A 288 11.85 -9.42 7.93
CA GLU A 288 12.67 -9.96 6.83
C GLU A 288 11.80 -10.54 5.69
N PHE A 289 10.62 -11.09 6.00
CA PHE A 289 9.66 -11.60 5.02
C PHE A 289 9.07 -10.51 4.10
N LEU A 290 8.97 -9.25 4.54
CA LEU A 290 8.50 -8.14 3.71
C LEU A 290 9.60 -7.57 2.81
N SER A 291 10.87 -7.79 3.14
CA SER A 291 12.01 -7.26 2.36
C SER A 291 11.93 -7.67 0.88
N ALA A 292 11.64 -8.94 0.61
CA ALA A 292 11.51 -9.50 -0.73
C ALA A 292 10.37 -8.88 -1.55
N PHE A 293 9.34 -8.34 -0.88
CA PHE A 293 8.17 -7.74 -1.53
C PHE A 293 8.15 -6.21 -1.50
N THR A 294 9.03 -5.59 -0.71
CA THR A 294 9.09 -4.12 -0.61
C THR A 294 9.36 -3.45 -1.94
N GLY A 295 10.20 -4.04 -2.81
CA GLY A 295 10.53 -3.48 -4.12
C GLY A 295 9.33 -3.40 -5.06
N ASP A 296 8.63 -4.53 -5.23
CA ASP A 296 7.46 -4.61 -6.11
C ASP A 296 6.33 -3.74 -5.58
N LEU A 297 6.07 -3.81 -4.27
CA LEU A 297 5.03 -3.02 -3.62
C LEU A 297 5.31 -1.52 -3.71
N ALA A 298 6.54 -1.10 -3.41
CA ALA A 298 6.93 0.31 -3.50
C ALA A 298 6.82 0.81 -4.93
N SER A 299 7.28 0.04 -5.92
CA SER A 299 7.16 0.38 -7.35
C SER A 299 5.70 0.52 -7.78
N ALA A 300 4.84 -0.42 -7.37
CA ALA A 300 3.42 -0.40 -7.66
C ALA A 300 2.71 0.80 -7.03
N MET A 301 3.02 1.11 -5.78
CA MET A 301 2.49 2.27 -5.06
C MET A 301 2.94 3.57 -5.73
N VAL A 302 4.22 3.73 -6.03
CA VAL A 302 4.72 4.92 -6.73
C VAL A 302 4.07 5.06 -8.11
N ARG A 303 3.90 3.96 -8.84
CA ARG A 303 3.20 3.96 -10.14
C ARG A 303 1.74 4.43 -9.98
N ALA A 304 1.04 3.98 -8.94
CA ALA A 304 -0.31 4.42 -8.64
C ALA A 304 -0.37 5.93 -8.32
N LEU A 305 0.63 6.45 -7.61
CA LEU A 305 0.76 7.88 -7.28
C LEU A 305 1.10 8.75 -8.49
N LEU A 306 1.97 8.27 -9.39
CA LEU A 306 2.48 9.04 -10.52
C LEU A 306 1.67 8.90 -11.82
N ALA A 307 0.79 7.89 -11.93
CA ALA A 307 -0.03 7.72 -13.13
C ALA A 307 -0.83 8.99 -13.52
N PRO A 308 -1.45 9.75 -12.59
CA PRO A 308 -2.10 11.01 -12.92
C PRO A 308 -1.12 12.09 -13.41
N VAL A 309 0.09 12.14 -12.84
CA VAL A 309 1.15 13.09 -13.22
C VAL A 309 1.58 12.86 -14.66
N LEU A 310 1.70 11.60 -15.07
CA LEU A 310 2.00 11.22 -16.47
C LEU A 310 0.95 11.79 -17.42
N TRP A 311 -0.34 11.56 -17.15
CA TRP A 311 -1.42 12.03 -18.01
C TRP A 311 -1.57 13.55 -18.02
N GLN A 312 -1.45 14.21 -16.86
CA GLN A 312 -1.48 15.67 -16.77
C GLN A 312 -0.30 16.30 -17.49
N GLY A 313 0.90 15.71 -17.35
CA GLY A 313 2.10 16.12 -18.08
C GLY A 313 1.90 16.03 -19.59
N LEU A 314 1.38 14.90 -20.09
CA LEU A 314 1.08 14.71 -21.50
C LEU A 314 0.08 15.75 -22.04
N LEU A 315 -1.02 15.97 -21.32
CA LEU A 315 -2.03 16.96 -21.70
C LEU A 315 -1.45 18.38 -21.75
N LEU A 316 -0.65 18.76 -20.76
CA LEU A 316 0.04 20.07 -20.74
C LEU A 316 1.05 20.20 -21.88
N ALA A 317 1.79 19.14 -22.19
CA ALA A 317 2.74 19.13 -23.30
C ALA A 317 2.02 19.33 -24.64
N CYS A 318 0.92 18.60 -24.88
CA CYS A 318 0.12 18.75 -26.08
C CYS A 318 -0.50 20.16 -26.19
N ALA A 319 -1.02 20.70 -25.09
CA ALA A 319 -1.56 22.06 -25.06
C ALA A 319 -0.47 23.10 -25.37
N GLY A 320 0.70 22.99 -24.73
CA GLY A 320 1.83 23.89 -24.97
C GLY A 320 2.36 23.81 -26.40
N ALA A 321 2.49 22.60 -26.95
CA ALA A 321 2.89 22.38 -28.34
C ALA A 321 1.87 22.98 -29.33
N GLY A 322 0.57 22.82 -29.07
CA GLY A 322 -0.49 23.40 -29.89
C GLY A 322 -0.43 24.93 -29.90
N MET A 323 -0.22 25.55 -28.74
CA MET A 323 -0.06 27.01 -28.63
C MET A 323 1.19 27.51 -29.37
N ALA A 324 2.33 26.85 -29.20
CA ALA A 324 3.58 27.20 -29.87
C ALA A 324 3.48 27.00 -31.39
N GLY A 325 2.85 25.91 -31.85
CA GLY A 325 2.61 25.64 -33.26
C GLY A 325 1.69 26.67 -33.92
N LEU A 326 0.63 27.09 -33.21
CA LEU A 326 -0.26 28.14 -33.69
C LEU A 326 0.45 29.50 -33.80
N GLU A 327 1.31 29.84 -32.85
CA GLU A 327 2.14 31.05 -32.92
C GLU A 327 3.08 31.03 -34.14
N TYR A 328 3.74 29.90 -34.38
CA TYR A 328 4.61 29.72 -35.55
C TYR A 328 3.81 29.86 -36.85
N TYR A 329 2.61 29.30 -36.92
CA TYR A 329 1.73 29.43 -38.08
C TYR A 329 1.28 30.88 -38.32
N LEU A 330 0.85 31.59 -37.27
CA LEU A 330 0.38 32.96 -37.35
C LEU A 330 1.52 33.96 -37.65
N SER A 331 2.73 33.71 -37.15
CA SER A 331 3.90 34.54 -37.47
C SER A 331 4.32 34.36 -38.93
N ARG A 332 4.31 33.13 -39.45
CA ARG A 332 4.63 32.84 -40.85
C ARG A 332 3.62 33.42 -41.85
N ARG A 333 2.34 33.55 -41.48
CA ARG A 333 1.32 34.21 -42.34
C ARG A 333 1.45 35.73 -42.41
N ARG A 334 2.14 36.36 -41.45
CA ARG A 334 2.34 37.82 -41.42
C ARG A 334 3.68 38.28 -42.01
N ALA A 335 4.62 37.34 -42.17
CA ALA A 335 5.91 37.56 -42.84
C ALA A 335 5.75 37.35 -44.35
#